data_AF-A0A174NVW2-F1
#
_entry.id   AF-A0A174NVW2-F1
#
_cell.length_a   1.000
_cell.length_b   1.000
_cell.length_c   1.000
_cell.angle_alpha   90.00
_cell.angle_beta   90.00
_cell.angle_gamma   90.00
#
_symmetry.space_group_name_H-M   'P 1'
#
loop_
_entity.id
_entity.type
_entity.pdbx_description
1 polymer ?
#
loop_
_entity_poly.entity_id
_entity_poly.type
_entity_poly.pdbx_seq_one_letter_code
_entity_poly.pdbx_strand_id
1 'polypeptide(L)'
;MYVHRTNNGKRVSQYTCSNYTKVPCGTLCSTQHRINESAVLTLVSDTLRAIAEYSRNDRTEFIHTVQETQVAQQSADISKKRRRLAAAQKRAGELEKLICKIYEDNALGKLPDARYKALDAQYAKEQDALEIEIAELEKAVTGYEQSQKSAEKFIALIDKYENFDTLTNTMLNEFVEKILVHERARKGSQNTTQEIEIYFNFLGRYIPPSLQPVSLTPEEQEELQKKEERKDRLHQNYLKRKASGAQKQYEDKIKAKKKAEMDAKKALIRAEDMKMSKLTYIRCGDYDIPNLKLSEQPETSIGKYGRMRKSYLKEHRPILYNHLLMSEKLYPHLLEIERTAQGRVKTMLPHMMEVAGVTEELKACDSMRWVGLMNTLKAQAEEIIQDELIYK
;
A
#
# COMPACT_ATOMS: atom_id res chain seq x y z
N MET A 1 9.01 -2.15 -6.13
CA MET A 1 10.00 -1.04 -6.18
C MET A 1 9.81 -0.16 -4.96
N TYR A 2 10.82 0.62 -4.56
CA TYR A 2 10.70 1.63 -3.50
C TYR A 2 10.81 3.05 -4.08
N VAL A 3 10.15 4.01 -3.44
CA VAL A 3 10.11 5.41 -3.90
C VAL A 3 11.21 6.21 -3.23
N HIS A 4 12.03 6.88 -4.03
CA HIS A 4 12.84 8.00 -3.57
C HIS A 4 12.13 9.29 -3.92
N ARG A 5 11.88 10.17 -2.94
CA ARG A 5 11.23 11.47 -3.17
C ARG A 5 12.17 12.55 -3.72
N THR A 6 13.47 12.36 -3.53
CA THR A 6 14.50 13.28 -4.02
C THR A 6 15.59 12.50 -4.75
N ASN A 7 16.05 13.02 -5.88
CA ASN A 7 17.13 12.44 -6.66
C ASN A 7 18.14 13.52 -7.04
N ASN A 8 19.41 13.27 -6.74
CA ASN A 8 20.53 14.17 -7.07
C ASN A 8 20.30 15.67 -6.75
N GLY A 9 19.69 15.97 -5.60
CA GLY A 9 19.41 17.36 -5.22
C GLY A 9 18.26 18.02 -5.98
N LYS A 10 17.35 17.22 -6.55
CA LYS A 10 16.09 17.66 -7.15
C LYS A 10 14.92 16.94 -6.49
N ARG A 11 13.76 17.60 -6.39
CA ARG A 11 12.48 17.02 -5.94
C ARG A 11 11.82 16.21 -7.06
N VAL A 12 12.55 15.21 -7.56
CA VAL A 12 12.05 14.28 -8.58
C VAL A 12 11.92 12.92 -7.92
N SER A 13 10.67 12.46 -7.85
CA SER A 13 10.36 11.12 -7.37
C SER A 13 10.81 10.08 -8.40
N GLN A 14 11.46 9.02 -7.92
CA GLN A 14 11.85 7.88 -8.75
C GLN A 14 11.53 6.56 -8.04
N TYR A 15 11.06 5.59 -8.81
CA TYR A 15 10.92 4.21 -8.38
C TYR A 15 12.24 3.47 -8.62
N THR A 16 12.76 2.81 -7.60
CA THR A 16 13.98 1.99 -7.70
C THR A 16 13.70 0.55 -7.30
N CYS A 17 14.32 -0.40 -7.99
CA CYS A 17 14.20 -1.83 -7.65
C CYS A 17 14.78 -2.11 -6.25
N SER A 18 13.96 -2.71 -5.39
CA SER A 18 14.35 -3.10 -4.02
C SER A 18 15.38 -4.23 -4.02
N ASN A 19 15.29 -5.16 -4.98
CA ASN A 19 16.21 -6.29 -5.09
C ASN A 19 17.64 -5.86 -5.45
N TYR A 20 17.82 -4.69 -6.08
CA TYR A 20 19.16 -4.13 -6.31
C TYR A 20 19.82 -3.67 -5.00
N THR A 21 19.05 -3.04 -4.11
CA THR A 21 19.57 -2.46 -2.85
C THR A 21 19.85 -3.51 -1.78
N LYS A 22 19.35 -4.74 -1.92
CA LYS A 22 19.61 -5.82 -0.95
C LYS A 22 21.11 -6.10 -0.87
N VAL A 23 21.64 -6.19 0.35
CA VAL A 23 23.08 -6.32 0.62
C VAL A 23 23.48 -7.80 0.55
N PRO A 24 24.57 -8.17 -0.15
CA PRO A 24 25.45 -7.30 -0.94
C PRO A 24 24.77 -6.73 -2.19
N CYS A 25 24.90 -5.42 -2.39
CA CYS A 25 24.24 -4.67 -3.47
C CYS A 25 24.56 -5.31 -4.82
N GLY A 26 23.54 -5.59 -5.62
CA GLY A 26 23.70 -6.19 -6.95
C GLY A 26 23.61 -7.73 -7.01
N THR A 27 23.29 -8.42 -5.90
CA THR A 27 23.23 -9.90 -5.88
C THR A 27 22.05 -10.48 -6.66
N LEU A 28 20.84 -9.92 -6.47
CA LEU A 28 19.61 -10.42 -7.13
C LEU A 28 19.32 -9.70 -8.45
N CYS A 29 19.70 -8.43 -8.55
CA CYS A 29 19.64 -7.66 -9.78
C CYS A 29 21.02 -7.10 -10.04
N SER A 30 21.66 -7.50 -11.14
CA SER A 30 22.99 -7.03 -11.51
C SER A 30 23.05 -5.52 -11.80
N THR A 31 21.91 -4.93 -12.17
CA THR A 31 21.81 -3.50 -12.49
C THR A 31 20.71 -2.81 -11.72
N GLN A 32 20.88 -1.49 -11.63
CA GLN A 32 19.95 -0.66 -10.90
C GLN A 32 18.78 -0.27 -11.79
N HIS A 33 17.67 -1.00 -11.68
CA HIS A 33 16.43 -0.61 -12.37
C HIS A 33 15.83 0.61 -11.66
N ARG A 34 15.72 1.72 -12.40
CA ARG A 34 15.11 2.97 -11.93
C ARG A 34 14.26 3.59 -13.02
N ILE A 35 13.13 4.13 -12.62
CA ILE A 35 12.22 4.88 -13.49
C ILE A 35 11.68 6.09 -12.74
N ASN A 36 11.47 7.21 -13.44
CA ASN A 36 10.89 8.42 -12.85
C ASN A 36 9.39 8.21 -12.62
N GLU A 37 8.86 8.80 -11.54
CA GLU A 37 7.43 8.74 -11.25
C GLU A 37 6.60 9.37 -12.37
N SER A 38 7.01 10.56 -12.82
CA SER A 38 6.32 11.28 -13.89
C SER A 38 6.22 10.45 -15.17
N ALA A 39 7.28 9.70 -15.52
CA ALA A 39 7.27 8.87 -16.72
C ALA A 39 6.23 7.74 -16.63
N VAL A 40 6.12 7.07 -15.48
CA VAL A 40 5.12 6.02 -15.27
C VAL A 40 3.70 6.60 -15.31
N LEU A 41 3.47 7.71 -14.60
CA LEU A 41 2.14 8.32 -14.53
C LEU A 41 1.68 8.83 -15.90
N THR A 42 2.57 9.53 -16.64
CA THR A 42 2.26 10.01 -18.00
C THR A 42 1.96 8.84 -18.93
N LEU A 43 2.75 7.76 -18.91
CA LEU A 43 2.48 6.58 -19.75
C LEU A 43 1.14 5.92 -19.42
N VAL A 44 0.80 5.79 -18.14
CA VAL A 44 -0.49 5.21 -17.72
C VAL A 44 -1.65 6.14 -18.12
N SER A 45 -1.53 7.45 -17.92
CA SER A 45 -2.55 8.42 -18.33
C SER A 45 -2.75 8.43 -19.85
N ASP A 46 -1.67 8.47 -20.63
CA ASP A 46 -1.73 8.50 -22.09
C ASP A 46 -2.32 7.21 -22.67
N THR A 47 -1.93 6.06 -22.11
CA THR A 47 -2.49 4.76 -22.51
C THR A 47 -3.98 4.66 -22.16
N LEU A 48 -4.40 5.04 -20.96
CA LEU A 48 -5.81 5.06 -20.58
C LEU A 48 -6.63 6.03 -21.44
N ARG A 49 -6.09 7.21 -21.77
CA ARG A 49 -6.74 8.17 -22.67
C ARG A 49 -6.92 7.58 -24.07
N ALA A 50 -5.89 6.96 -24.62
CA ALA A 50 -5.95 6.29 -25.92
C ALA A 50 -6.96 5.12 -25.92
N ILE A 51 -7.04 4.33 -24.84
CA ILE A 51 -8.06 3.29 -24.71
C ILE A 51 -9.46 3.90 -24.64
N ALA A 52 -9.65 4.97 -23.87
CA ALA A 52 -10.94 5.64 -23.74
C ALA A 52 -11.40 6.30 -25.05
N GLU A 53 -10.48 6.86 -25.84
CA GLU A 53 -10.77 7.36 -27.20
C GLU A 53 -11.15 6.22 -28.14
N TYR A 54 -10.38 5.13 -28.14
CA TYR A 54 -10.65 3.97 -28.98
C TYR A 54 -11.99 3.31 -28.65
N SER A 55 -12.29 3.13 -27.37
CA SER A 55 -13.56 2.59 -26.89
C SER A 55 -14.76 3.51 -27.17
N ARG A 56 -14.57 4.82 -27.34
CA ARG A 56 -15.65 5.75 -27.73
C ARG A 56 -15.93 5.68 -29.23
N ASN A 57 -14.90 5.46 -30.04
CA ASN A 57 -15.02 5.45 -31.50
C ASN A 57 -15.55 4.11 -32.04
N ASP A 58 -15.02 2.97 -31.57
CA ASP A 58 -15.49 1.65 -32.00
C ASP A 58 -15.40 0.61 -30.87
N ARG A 59 -16.55 0.41 -30.20
CA ARG A 59 -16.67 -0.56 -29.10
C ARG A 59 -16.52 -2.00 -29.58
N THR A 60 -16.99 -2.30 -30.79
CA THR A 60 -17.00 -3.67 -31.32
C THR A 60 -15.62 -4.12 -31.77
N GLU A 61 -14.91 -3.25 -32.49
CA GLU A 61 -13.52 -3.51 -32.90
C GLU A 61 -12.59 -3.56 -31.68
N PHE A 62 -12.84 -2.73 -30.67
CA PHE A 62 -12.09 -2.80 -29.42
C PHE A 62 -12.23 -4.16 -28.71
N ILE A 63 -13.44 -4.68 -28.59
CA ILE A 63 -13.66 -5.99 -27.97
C ILE A 63 -12.94 -7.08 -28.77
N HIS A 64 -13.02 -7.04 -30.10
CA HIS A 64 -12.35 -8.02 -30.97
C HIS A 64 -10.83 -7.98 -30.83
N THR A 65 -10.22 -6.80 -30.96
CA THR A 65 -8.77 -6.61 -30.86
C THR A 65 -8.21 -6.98 -29.48
N VAL A 66 -8.94 -6.67 -28.41
CA VAL A 66 -8.60 -7.11 -27.05
C VAL A 66 -8.64 -8.63 -26.95
N GLN A 67 -9.70 -9.27 -27.43
CA GLN A 67 -9.84 -10.74 -27.40
C GLN A 67 -8.71 -11.43 -28.17
N GLU A 68 -8.36 -10.95 -29.36
CA GLU A 68 -7.24 -11.48 -30.15
C GLU A 68 -5.91 -11.32 -29.42
N THR A 69 -5.64 -10.13 -28.87
CA THR A 69 -4.42 -9.83 -28.14
C THR A 69 -4.29 -10.70 -26.89
N GLN A 70 -5.40 -10.92 -26.17
CA GLN A 70 -5.44 -11.80 -25.00
C GLN A 70 -5.17 -13.27 -25.33
N VAL A 71 -5.73 -13.77 -26.44
CA VAL A 71 -5.45 -15.12 -26.94
C VAL A 71 -3.97 -15.26 -27.27
N ALA A 72 -3.38 -14.27 -27.95
CA ALA A 72 -1.95 -14.27 -28.27
C ALA A 72 -1.05 -14.23 -27.02
N GLN A 73 -1.51 -13.60 -25.95
CA GLN A 73 -0.79 -13.48 -24.68
C GLN A 73 -1.07 -14.60 -23.68
N GLN A 74 -1.86 -15.62 -24.04
CA GLN A 74 -2.09 -16.76 -23.17
C GLN A 74 -0.76 -17.34 -22.72
N SER A 75 -0.58 -17.41 -21.39
CA SER A 75 0.66 -17.92 -20.82
C SER A 75 0.92 -19.34 -21.32
N ALA A 76 2.20 -19.68 -21.49
CA ALA A 76 2.60 -21.03 -21.86
C ALA A 76 1.99 -22.09 -20.91
N ASP A 77 1.76 -21.71 -19.66
CA ASP A 77 1.18 -22.59 -18.65
C ASP A 77 -0.33 -22.80 -18.83
N ILE A 78 -1.09 -21.77 -19.21
CA ILE A 78 -2.51 -21.95 -19.57
C ILE A 78 -2.64 -22.76 -20.87
N SER A 79 -1.75 -22.50 -21.85
CA SER A 79 -1.67 -23.31 -23.07
C SER A 79 -1.38 -24.78 -22.77
N LYS A 80 -0.46 -25.08 -21.84
CA LYS A 80 -0.18 -26.45 -21.37
C LYS A 80 -1.41 -27.05 -20.67
N LYS A 81 -2.06 -26.31 -19.78
CA LYS A 81 -3.28 -26.77 -19.07
C LYS A 81 -4.41 -27.08 -20.04
N ARG A 82 -4.65 -26.25 -21.06
CA ARG A 82 -5.63 -26.52 -22.14
C ARG A 82 -5.28 -27.78 -22.93
N ARG A 83 -4.01 -27.97 -23.31
CA ARG A 83 -3.57 -29.19 -24.00
C ARG A 83 -3.77 -30.44 -23.13
N ARG A 84 -3.44 -30.34 -21.84
CA ARG A 84 -3.63 -31.45 -20.89
C ARG A 84 -5.11 -31.75 -20.69
N LEU A 85 -5.95 -30.73 -20.57
CA LEU A 85 -7.41 -30.86 -20.49
C LEU A 85 -7.96 -31.62 -21.72
N ALA A 86 -7.59 -31.19 -22.93
CA ALA A 86 -8.02 -31.85 -24.15
C ALA A 86 -7.55 -33.32 -24.24
N ALA A 87 -6.32 -33.61 -23.78
CA ALA A 87 -5.81 -34.97 -23.72
C ALA A 87 -6.55 -35.84 -22.69
N ALA A 88 -6.85 -35.29 -21.50
CA ALA A 88 -7.60 -35.97 -20.45
C ALA A 88 -9.06 -36.25 -20.90
N GLN A 89 -9.73 -35.27 -21.50
CA GLN A 89 -11.07 -35.44 -22.07
C GLN A 89 -11.10 -36.49 -23.17
N LYS A 90 -10.09 -36.50 -24.07
CA LYS A 90 -9.97 -37.54 -25.09
C LYS A 90 -9.79 -38.93 -24.48
N ARG A 91 -8.95 -39.06 -23.45
CA ARG A 91 -8.73 -40.32 -22.74
C ARG A 91 -10.00 -40.80 -22.03
N ALA A 92 -10.73 -39.91 -21.38
CA ALA A 92 -12.01 -40.23 -20.75
C ALA A 92 -13.02 -40.79 -21.77
N GLY A 93 -13.15 -40.15 -22.95
CA GLY A 93 -14.01 -40.65 -24.02
C GLY A 93 -13.53 -41.95 -24.68
N GLU A 94 -12.22 -42.24 -24.66
CA GLU A 94 -11.70 -43.55 -25.07
C GLU A 94 -12.03 -44.65 -24.05
N LEU A 95 -11.93 -44.34 -22.76
CA LEU A 95 -12.29 -45.25 -21.67
C LEU A 95 -13.77 -45.63 -21.71
N GLU A 96 -14.66 -44.67 -21.94
CA GLU A 96 -16.11 -44.96 -22.12
C GLU A 96 -16.34 -45.98 -23.24
N LYS A 97 -15.69 -45.80 -24.39
CA LYS A 97 -15.80 -46.75 -25.52
C LYS A 97 -15.27 -48.15 -25.17
N LEU A 98 -14.18 -48.22 -24.40
CA LEU A 98 -13.61 -49.49 -23.95
C LEU A 98 -14.53 -50.18 -22.95
N ILE A 99 -15.14 -49.44 -22.02
CA ILE A 99 -16.09 -49.96 -21.05
C ILE A 99 -17.33 -50.51 -21.77
N CYS A 100 -17.88 -49.78 -22.75
CA CYS A 100 -19.01 -50.28 -23.54
C CYS A 100 -18.69 -51.63 -24.22
N LYS A 101 -17.50 -51.75 -24.85
CA LYS A 101 -17.07 -53.01 -25.48
C LYS A 101 -16.89 -54.15 -24.50
N ILE A 102 -16.29 -53.89 -23.34
CA ILE A 102 -16.07 -54.92 -22.31
C ILE A 102 -17.40 -55.42 -21.75
N TYR A 103 -18.38 -54.54 -21.61
CA TYR A 103 -19.74 -54.92 -21.21
C TYR A 103 -20.43 -55.80 -22.26
N GLU A 104 -20.32 -55.45 -23.54
CA GLU A 104 -20.84 -56.26 -24.66
C GLU A 104 -20.20 -57.65 -24.71
N ASP A 105 -18.87 -57.75 -24.59
CA ASP A 105 -18.17 -59.05 -24.62
C ASP A 105 -18.47 -59.92 -23.40
N ASN A 106 -18.74 -59.31 -22.24
CA ASN A 106 -19.21 -60.02 -21.05
C ASN A 106 -20.64 -60.56 -21.25
N ALA A 107 -21.56 -59.73 -21.77
CA ALA A 107 -22.93 -60.15 -22.06
C ALA A 107 -22.98 -61.29 -23.11
N LEU A 108 -22.03 -61.33 -24.04
CA LEU A 108 -21.87 -62.40 -25.02
C LEU A 108 -21.13 -63.65 -24.48
N GLY A 109 -20.69 -63.65 -23.22
CA GLY A 109 -20.01 -64.77 -22.57
C GLY A 109 -18.58 -65.03 -23.06
N LYS A 110 -17.99 -64.11 -23.83
CA LYS A 110 -16.61 -64.23 -24.33
C LYS A 110 -15.57 -63.93 -23.25
N LEU A 111 -15.97 -63.21 -22.20
CA LEU A 111 -15.12 -62.80 -21.10
C LEU A 111 -15.61 -63.41 -19.78
N PRO A 112 -14.75 -64.08 -18.98
CA PRO A 112 -15.13 -64.56 -17.66
C PRO A 112 -15.41 -63.42 -16.67
N ASP A 113 -16.47 -63.55 -15.86
CA ASP A 113 -16.90 -62.58 -14.83
C ASP A 113 -15.78 -62.09 -13.90
N ALA A 114 -14.89 -62.99 -13.48
CA ALA A 114 -13.78 -62.64 -12.60
C ALA A 114 -12.82 -61.62 -13.26
N ARG A 115 -12.63 -61.72 -14.58
CA ARG A 115 -11.75 -60.82 -15.33
C ARG A 115 -12.46 -59.52 -15.69
N TYR A 116 -13.76 -59.56 -15.95
CA TYR A 116 -14.61 -58.37 -16.10
C TYR A 116 -14.50 -57.47 -14.86
N LYS A 117 -14.76 -58.01 -13.66
CA LYS A 117 -14.71 -57.23 -12.40
C LYS A 117 -13.35 -56.56 -12.15
N ALA A 118 -12.26 -57.23 -12.52
CA ALA A 118 -10.92 -56.68 -12.36
C ALA A 118 -10.64 -55.51 -13.32
N LEU A 119 -11.08 -55.62 -14.58
CA LEU A 119 -10.91 -54.56 -15.59
C LEU A 119 -11.84 -53.37 -15.33
N ASP A 120 -13.09 -53.63 -14.96
CA ASP A 120 -14.08 -52.62 -14.57
C ASP A 120 -13.56 -51.78 -13.39
N ALA A 121 -13.02 -52.42 -12.35
CA ALA A 121 -12.43 -51.72 -11.21
C ALA A 121 -11.16 -50.91 -11.56
N GLN A 122 -10.40 -51.30 -12.59
CA GLN A 122 -9.24 -50.52 -13.06
C GLN A 122 -9.68 -49.29 -13.85
N TYR A 123 -10.62 -49.46 -14.79
CA TYR A 123 -11.12 -48.36 -15.60
C TYR A 123 -11.95 -47.36 -14.79
N ALA A 124 -12.72 -47.82 -13.80
CA ALA A 124 -13.44 -46.94 -12.87
C ALA A 124 -12.46 -46.04 -12.09
N LYS A 125 -11.36 -46.60 -11.56
CA LYS A 125 -10.33 -45.81 -10.88
C LYS A 125 -9.65 -44.80 -11.80
N GLU A 126 -9.41 -45.17 -13.06
CA GLU A 126 -8.82 -44.25 -14.05
C GLU A 126 -9.82 -43.14 -14.44
N GLN A 127 -11.11 -43.45 -14.58
CA GLN A 127 -12.17 -42.47 -14.81
C GLN A 127 -12.29 -41.49 -13.65
N ASP A 128 -12.38 -41.97 -12.40
CA ASP A 128 -12.47 -41.10 -11.22
C ASP A 128 -11.28 -40.13 -11.15
N ALA A 129 -10.06 -40.64 -11.40
CA ALA A 129 -8.85 -39.82 -11.40
C ALA A 129 -8.85 -38.78 -12.52
N LEU A 130 -9.28 -39.17 -13.73
CA LEU A 130 -9.36 -38.26 -14.88
C LEU A 130 -10.48 -37.23 -14.70
N GLU A 131 -11.60 -37.58 -14.09
CA GLU A 131 -12.71 -36.66 -13.83
C GLU A 131 -12.31 -35.58 -12.82
N ILE A 132 -11.59 -35.96 -11.76
CA ILE A 132 -10.99 -35.00 -10.81
C ILE A 132 -9.98 -34.09 -11.54
N GLU A 133 -9.08 -34.66 -12.35
CA GLU A 133 -8.08 -33.88 -13.10
C GLU A 133 -8.76 -32.90 -14.09
N ILE A 134 -9.79 -33.36 -14.82
CA ILE A 134 -10.57 -32.54 -15.75
C ILE A 134 -11.25 -31.41 -14.99
N ALA A 135 -11.94 -31.70 -13.88
CA ALA A 135 -12.65 -30.68 -13.11
C ALA A 135 -11.68 -29.59 -12.57
N GLU A 136 -10.51 -29.97 -12.10
CA GLU A 136 -9.48 -29.03 -11.64
C GLU A 136 -8.91 -28.19 -12.78
N LEU A 137 -8.61 -28.82 -13.93
CA LEU A 137 -8.08 -28.13 -15.11
C LEU A 137 -9.13 -27.18 -15.72
N GLU A 138 -10.39 -27.61 -15.82
CA GLU A 138 -11.50 -26.78 -16.29
C GLU A 138 -11.72 -25.60 -15.37
N LYS A 139 -11.71 -25.79 -14.05
CA LYS A 139 -11.83 -24.69 -13.09
C LYS A 139 -10.69 -23.69 -13.23
N ALA A 140 -9.46 -24.17 -13.44
CA ALA A 140 -8.30 -23.30 -13.65
C ALA A 140 -8.37 -22.51 -14.98
N VAL A 141 -8.81 -23.16 -16.06
CA VAL A 141 -8.95 -22.52 -17.38
C VAL A 141 -10.12 -21.53 -17.39
N THR A 142 -11.28 -21.91 -16.86
CA THR A 142 -12.48 -21.05 -16.78
C THR A 142 -12.26 -19.86 -15.85
N GLY A 143 -11.59 -20.04 -14.70
CA GLY A 143 -11.21 -18.93 -13.82
C GLY A 143 -10.29 -17.92 -14.53
N TYR A 144 -9.34 -18.42 -15.32
CA TYR A 144 -8.48 -17.56 -16.14
C TYR A 144 -9.27 -16.84 -17.26
N GLU A 145 -10.16 -17.56 -17.97
CA GLU A 145 -10.99 -16.98 -19.02
C GLU A 145 -11.98 -15.95 -18.50
N GLN A 146 -12.61 -16.16 -17.33
CA GLN A 146 -13.50 -15.17 -16.72
C GLN A 146 -12.75 -13.89 -16.34
N SER A 147 -11.48 -14.01 -15.93
CA SER A 147 -10.60 -12.86 -15.68
C SER A 147 -10.23 -12.11 -16.97
N GLN A 148 -10.24 -12.78 -18.13
CA GLN A 148 -9.93 -12.17 -19.43
C GLN A 148 -11.17 -11.63 -20.17
N LYS A 149 -12.33 -12.28 -20.03
CA LYS A 149 -13.57 -12.03 -20.79
C LYS A 149 -14.38 -10.81 -20.35
N SER A 150 -13.81 -9.82 -19.67
CA SER A 150 -14.59 -8.66 -19.23
C SER A 150 -14.07 -7.32 -19.73
N ALA A 151 -13.77 -7.25 -21.03
CA ALA A 151 -13.59 -6.00 -21.75
C ALA A 151 -14.79 -5.06 -21.53
N GLU A 152 -16.02 -5.58 -21.49
CA GLU A 152 -17.23 -4.79 -21.20
C GLU A 152 -17.22 -4.16 -19.79
N LYS A 153 -16.72 -4.88 -18.78
CA LYS A 153 -16.55 -4.32 -17.43
C LYS A 153 -15.49 -3.23 -17.42
N PHE A 154 -14.44 -3.39 -18.23
CA PHE A 154 -13.42 -2.37 -18.39
C PHE A 154 -13.98 -1.10 -19.05
N ILE A 155 -14.82 -1.25 -20.09
CA ILE A 155 -15.51 -0.11 -20.72
C ILE A 155 -16.43 0.58 -19.72
N ALA A 156 -17.23 -0.18 -18.95
CA ALA A 156 -18.06 0.40 -17.90
C ALA A 156 -17.24 1.14 -16.83
N LEU A 157 -16.02 0.67 -16.55
CA LEU A 157 -15.09 1.34 -15.65
C LEU A 157 -14.52 2.63 -16.26
N ILE A 158 -14.19 2.65 -17.56
CA ILE A 158 -13.79 3.87 -18.27
C ILE A 158 -14.94 4.88 -18.24
N ASP A 159 -16.16 4.46 -18.56
CA ASP A 159 -17.34 5.33 -18.63
C ASP A 159 -17.65 5.98 -17.26
N LYS A 160 -17.25 5.35 -16.14
CA LYS A 160 -17.35 5.92 -14.78
C LYS A 160 -16.40 7.11 -14.55
N TYR A 161 -15.29 7.20 -15.29
CA TYR A 161 -14.27 8.23 -15.10
C TYR A 161 -14.16 9.12 -16.35
N GLU A 162 -14.54 10.40 -16.21
CA GLU A 162 -14.55 11.35 -17.34
C GLU A 162 -13.16 11.70 -17.86
N ASN A 163 -12.14 11.82 -16.99
CA ASN A 163 -10.80 12.28 -17.35
C ASN A 163 -9.68 11.59 -16.54
N PHE A 164 -8.49 11.47 -17.15
CA PHE A 164 -7.31 10.78 -16.58
C PHE A 164 -6.12 11.72 -16.28
N ASP A 165 -6.37 13.03 -16.16
CA ASP A 165 -5.31 14.03 -15.94
C ASP A 165 -4.66 13.92 -14.56
N THR A 166 -5.45 13.52 -13.54
CA THR A 166 -4.93 13.24 -12.20
C THR A 166 -5.28 11.82 -11.79
N LEU A 167 -4.28 10.94 -11.84
CA LEU A 167 -4.44 9.54 -11.44
C LEU A 167 -4.50 9.44 -9.91
N THR A 168 -5.68 9.12 -9.41
CA THR A 168 -5.85 8.78 -7.98
C THR A 168 -5.44 7.34 -7.71
N ASN A 169 -5.06 7.04 -6.47
CA ASN A 169 -4.66 5.68 -6.07
C ASN A 169 -5.80 4.66 -6.29
N THR A 170 -7.05 5.06 -6.06
CA THR A 170 -8.23 4.23 -6.31
C THR A 170 -8.36 3.89 -7.79
N MET A 171 -8.23 4.87 -8.69
CA MET A 171 -8.24 4.63 -10.15
C MET A 171 -7.13 3.67 -10.56
N LEU A 172 -5.89 3.87 -10.08
CA LEU A 172 -4.78 3.00 -10.44
C LEU A 172 -5.00 1.54 -10.02
N ASN A 173 -5.51 1.30 -8.81
CA ASN A 173 -5.79 -0.07 -8.35
C ASN A 173 -6.97 -0.71 -9.09
N GLU A 174 -7.96 0.09 -9.53
CA GLU A 174 -9.09 -0.39 -10.33
C GLU A 174 -8.66 -0.74 -11.77
N PHE A 175 -7.75 0.03 -12.39
CA PHE A 175 -7.35 -0.15 -13.79
C PHE A 175 -6.09 -1.00 -13.99
N VAL A 176 -5.09 -0.93 -13.12
CA VAL A 176 -3.76 -1.53 -13.34
C VAL A 176 -3.52 -2.67 -12.36
N GLU A 177 -3.22 -3.86 -12.89
CA GLU A 177 -2.84 -5.04 -12.10
C GLU A 177 -1.37 -4.92 -11.66
N LYS A 178 -0.48 -4.69 -12.64
CA LYS A 178 0.96 -4.59 -12.42
C LYS A 178 1.64 -3.84 -13.56
N ILE A 179 2.80 -3.26 -13.25
CA ILE A 179 3.66 -2.61 -14.24
C ILE A 179 5.02 -3.30 -14.17
N LEU A 180 5.44 -3.92 -15.27
CA LEU A 180 6.76 -4.50 -15.41
C LEU A 180 7.69 -3.47 -16.04
N VAL A 181 8.79 -3.21 -15.36
CA VAL A 181 9.81 -2.26 -15.80
C VAL A 181 11.06 -3.06 -16.12
N HIS A 182 11.41 -3.13 -17.39
CA HIS A 182 12.55 -3.90 -17.87
C HIS A 182 13.87 -3.15 -17.66
N GLU A 183 14.97 -3.87 -17.87
CA GLU A 183 16.30 -3.28 -17.87
C GLU A 183 16.42 -2.26 -19.02
N ARG A 184 17.18 -1.19 -18.80
CA ARG A 184 17.46 -0.20 -19.85
C ARG A 184 18.31 -0.84 -20.94
N ALA A 185 18.01 -0.52 -22.20
CA ALA A 185 18.73 -1.05 -23.35
C ALA A 185 20.25 -0.76 -23.28
N ARG A 186 20.64 0.40 -22.72
CA ARG A 186 22.04 0.81 -22.62
C ARG A 186 22.40 1.36 -21.24
N LYS A 187 23.44 0.80 -20.63
CA LYS A 187 23.95 1.22 -19.32
C LYS A 187 24.75 2.52 -19.43
N GLY A 188 24.57 3.42 -18.45
CA GLY A 188 25.36 4.66 -18.32
C GLY A 188 25.09 5.74 -19.37
N SER A 189 24.14 5.55 -20.28
CA SER A 189 23.67 6.58 -21.19
C SER A 189 22.54 7.41 -20.56
N GLN A 190 22.57 8.72 -20.74
CA GLN A 190 21.48 9.61 -20.34
C GLN A 190 20.24 9.43 -21.25
N ASN A 191 20.49 9.18 -22.53
CA ASN A 191 19.46 8.96 -23.54
C ASN A 191 19.47 7.46 -23.91
N THR A 192 18.62 6.70 -23.23
CA THR A 192 18.42 5.27 -23.44
C THR A 192 16.93 4.97 -23.37
N THR A 193 16.49 4.01 -24.18
CA THR A 193 15.15 3.46 -24.12
C THR A 193 15.04 2.45 -22.97
N GLN A 194 13.85 2.37 -22.39
CA GLN A 194 13.51 1.42 -21.34
C GLN A 194 12.13 0.87 -21.67
N GLU A 195 12.02 -0.45 -21.75
CA GLU A 195 10.75 -1.12 -22.02
C GLU A 195 9.92 -1.18 -20.72
N ILE A 196 8.64 -0.85 -20.86
CA ILE A 196 7.67 -0.83 -19.78
C ILE A 196 6.43 -1.54 -20.28
N GLU A 197 6.03 -2.59 -19.58
CA GLU A 197 4.80 -3.32 -19.87
C GLU A 197 3.78 -3.01 -18.78
N ILE A 198 2.63 -2.48 -19.18
CA ILE A 198 1.52 -2.18 -18.29
C ILE A 198 0.48 -3.29 -18.45
N TYR A 199 0.16 -3.98 -17.35
CA TYR A 199 -0.90 -4.95 -17.29
C TYR A 199 -2.12 -4.30 -16.66
N PHE A 200 -3.18 -4.16 -17.45
CA PHE A 200 -4.45 -3.64 -16.98
C PHE A 200 -5.30 -4.77 -16.42
N ASN A 201 -6.06 -4.47 -15.36
CA ASN A 201 -7.13 -5.34 -14.90
C ASN A 201 -8.08 -5.59 -16.07
N PHE A 202 -8.49 -6.84 -16.27
CA PHE A 202 -9.41 -7.30 -17.33
C PHE A 202 -8.86 -7.30 -18.77
N LEU A 203 -7.88 -6.46 -19.13
CA LEU A 203 -7.31 -6.45 -20.49
C LEU A 203 -5.99 -7.23 -20.60
N GLY A 204 -5.20 -7.33 -19.52
CA GLY A 204 -3.85 -7.85 -19.59
C GLY A 204 -2.88 -6.82 -20.20
N ARG A 205 -1.89 -7.27 -20.98
CA ARG A 205 -0.97 -6.36 -21.68
C ARG A 205 -1.70 -5.83 -22.93
N TYR A 206 -2.16 -4.59 -22.88
CA TYR A 206 -2.82 -3.97 -24.03
C TYR A 206 -2.08 -2.69 -24.42
N ILE A 207 -1.76 -2.58 -25.70
CA ILE A 207 -1.15 -1.39 -26.30
C ILE A 207 -2.10 -0.93 -27.40
N PRO A 208 -2.77 0.22 -27.22
CA PRO A 208 -3.65 0.78 -28.25
C PRO A 208 -2.93 0.93 -29.60
N PRO A 209 -3.62 0.73 -30.74
CA PRO A 209 -3.01 0.89 -32.07
C PRO A 209 -2.33 2.25 -32.27
N SER A 210 -2.89 3.33 -31.70
CA SER A 210 -2.31 4.68 -31.75
C SER A 210 -0.97 4.82 -31.04
N LEU A 211 -0.66 3.93 -30.09
CA LEU A 211 0.57 3.91 -29.31
C LEU A 211 1.48 2.73 -29.71
N GLN A 212 1.12 1.99 -30.77
CA GLN A 212 2.02 0.98 -31.32
C GLN A 212 3.24 1.67 -31.94
N PRO A 213 4.43 1.07 -31.81
CA PRO A 213 5.64 1.64 -32.38
C PRO A 213 5.47 1.74 -33.90
N VAL A 214 5.36 2.98 -34.39
CA VAL A 214 5.34 3.26 -35.83
C VAL A 214 6.63 2.72 -36.45
N SER A 215 6.51 1.97 -37.54
CA SER A 215 7.67 1.55 -38.32
C SER A 215 8.37 2.79 -38.86
N LEU A 216 9.52 3.11 -38.27
CA LEU A 216 10.34 4.25 -38.67
C LEU A 216 10.72 4.15 -40.13
N THR A 217 10.75 5.29 -40.83
CA THR A 217 11.24 5.34 -42.20
C THR A 217 12.71 4.93 -42.28
N PRO A 218 13.21 4.41 -43.41
CA PRO A 218 14.61 4.03 -43.56
C PRO A 218 15.59 5.15 -43.18
N GLU A 219 15.27 6.40 -43.48
CA GLU A 219 16.08 7.59 -43.13
C GLU A 219 16.17 7.80 -41.61
N GLU A 220 15.05 7.69 -40.89
CA GLU A 220 15.02 7.80 -39.42
C GLU A 220 15.76 6.64 -38.74
N GLN A 221 15.69 5.44 -39.32
CA GLN A 221 16.44 4.28 -38.85
C GLN A 221 17.94 4.50 -38.99
N GLU A 222 18.40 5.02 -40.13
CA GLU A 222 19.82 5.38 -40.34
C GLU A 222 20.27 6.48 -39.37
N GLU A 223 19.45 7.49 -39.08
CA GLU A 223 19.79 8.50 -38.08
C GLU A 223 19.97 7.90 -36.68
N LEU A 224 19.09 6.98 -36.27
CA LEU A 224 19.20 6.29 -34.98
C LEU A 224 20.47 5.44 -34.94
N GLN A 225 20.81 4.75 -36.03
CA GLN A 225 22.06 4.01 -36.13
C GLN A 225 23.28 4.93 -35.99
N LYS A 226 23.34 6.05 -36.73
CA LYS A 226 24.42 7.05 -36.59
C LYS A 226 24.52 7.59 -35.16
N LYS A 227 23.38 7.81 -34.49
CA LYS A 227 23.34 8.23 -33.07
C LYS A 227 23.88 7.14 -32.14
N GLU A 228 23.52 5.87 -32.34
CA GLU A 228 24.05 4.74 -31.54
C GLU A 228 25.55 4.49 -31.79
N GLU A 229 26.01 4.53 -33.04
CA GLU A 229 27.44 4.43 -33.38
C GLU A 229 28.28 5.51 -32.72
N ARG A 230 27.77 6.76 -32.72
CA ARG A 230 28.41 7.87 -31.99
C ARG A 230 28.52 7.56 -30.50
N LYS A 231 27.47 6.99 -29.90
CA LYS A 231 27.48 6.59 -28.49
C LYS A 231 28.45 5.43 -28.25
N ASP A 232 28.59 4.48 -29.17
CA ASP A 232 29.54 3.36 -29.06
C ASP A 232 30.98 3.82 -29.12
N ARG A 233 31.30 4.69 -30.08
CA ARG A 233 32.62 5.32 -30.18
C ARG A 233 33.01 6.07 -28.91
N LEU A 234 32.07 6.84 -28.33
CA LEU A 234 32.30 7.54 -27.07
C LEU A 234 32.49 6.56 -25.89
N HIS A 235 31.75 5.45 -25.87
CA HIS A 235 31.90 4.42 -24.83
C HIS A 235 33.27 3.72 -24.93
N GLN A 236 33.73 3.37 -26.12
CA GLN A 236 35.07 2.80 -26.33
C GLN A 236 36.17 3.77 -25.86
N ASN A 237 36.05 5.06 -26.17
CA ASN A 237 36.99 6.07 -25.70
C ASN A 237 36.96 6.23 -24.16
N TYR A 238 35.80 6.08 -23.53
CA TYR A 238 35.70 6.03 -22.07
C TYR A 238 36.41 4.79 -21.49
N LEU A 239 36.21 3.60 -22.07
CA LEU A 239 36.89 2.38 -21.61
C LEU A 239 38.41 2.50 -21.72
N LYS A 240 38.93 3.06 -22.82
CA LYS A 240 40.36 3.35 -22.99
C LYS A 240 40.89 4.28 -21.89
N ARG A 241 40.16 5.36 -21.56
CA ARG A 241 40.54 6.29 -20.46
C ARG A 241 40.44 5.68 -19.07
N LYS A 242 39.53 4.72 -18.88
CA LYS A 242 39.38 3.99 -17.63
C LYS A 242 40.55 3.02 -17.44
N ALA A 243 40.94 2.30 -18.50
CA ALA A 243 42.10 1.41 -18.49
C ALA A 243 43.41 2.14 -18.23
N SER A 244 43.59 3.35 -18.79
CA SER A 244 44.79 4.17 -18.56
C SER A 244 44.83 4.90 -17.20
N GLY A 245 43.79 4.80 -16.37
CA GLY A 245 43.70 5.48 -15.08
C GLY A 245 43.46 7.00 -15.14
N ALA A 246 43.53 7.61 -16.33
CA ALA A 246 43.29 9.05 -16.55
C ALA A 246 41.89 9.48 -16.07
N GLN A 247 40.90 8.61 -16.22
CA GLN A 247 39.53 8.85 -15.75
C GLN A 247 39.47 9.05 -14.23
N LYS A 248 40.20 8.24 -13.45
CA LYS A 248 40.22 8.32 -11.98
C LYS A 248 40.86 9.61 -11.51
N GLN A 249 41.99 10.00 -12.12
CA GLN A 249 42.67 11.26 -11.83
C GLN A 249 41.77 12.48 -12.09
N TYR A 250 41.00 12.45 -13.18
CA TYR A 250 40.02 13.51 -13.48
C TYR A 250 38.89 13.54 -12.45
N GLU A 251 38.35 12.38 -12.07
CA GLU A 251 37.30 12.27 -11.05
C GLU A 251 37.76 12.82 -9.70
N ASP A 252 38.95 12.44 -9.23
CA ASP A 252 39.50 12.90 -7.94
C ASP A 252 39.68 14.42 -7.90
N LYS A 253 40.13 15.05 -8.99
CA LYS A 253 40.24 16.52 -9.11
C LYS A 253 38.91 17.24 -8.94
N ILE A 254 37.81 16.65 -9.42
CA ILE A 254 36.50 17.30 -9.48
C ILE A 254 35.56 16.85 -8.34
N LYS A 255 35.86 15.72 -7.70
CA LYS A 255 35.00 15.08 -6.69
C LYS A 255 34.64 16.01 -5.54
N ALA A 256 35.61 16.74 -4.99
CA ALA A 256 35.38 17.66 -3.87
C ALA A 256 34.41 18.80 -4.25
N LYS A 257 34.65 19.44 -5.40
CA LYS A 257 33.79 20.51 -5.92
C LYS A 257 32.36 20.00 -6.18
N LYS A 258 32.22 18.84 -6.83
CA LYS A 258 30.90 18.24 -7.09
C LYS A 258 30.18 17.83 -5.80
N LYS A 259 30.90 17.31 -4.81
CA LYS A 259 30.34 16.96 -3.51
C LYS A 259 29.79 18.22 -2.82
N ALA A 260 30.57 19.30 -2.76
CA ALA A 260 30.14 20.57 -2.19
C ALA A 260 28.90 21.16 -2.90
N GLU A 261 28.88 21.15 -4.24
CA GLU A 261 27.72 21.62 -5.02
C GLU A 261 26.46 20.78 -4.72
N MET A 262 26.60 19.46 -4.61
CA MET A 262 25.49 18.56 -4.30
C MET A 262 24.99 18.72 -2.87
N ASP A 263 25.90 18.88 -1.91
CA ASP A 263 25.55 19.09 -0.50
C ASP A 263 24.85 20.44 -0.31
N ALA A 264 25.27 21.49 -1.05
CA ALA A 264 24.57 22.77 -1.09
C ALA A 264 23.13 22.63 -1.65
N LYS A 265 22.93 21.90 -2.75
CA LYS A 265 21.58 21.64 -3.29
C LYS A 265 20.69 20.89 -2.30
N LYS A 266 21.22 19.89 -1.61
CA LYS A 266 20.49 19.16 -0.56
C LYS A 266 20.16 20.06 0.64
N ALA A 267 21.08 20.95 1.03
CA ALA A 267 20.86 21.91 2.10
C ALA A 267 19.73 22.90 1.77
N LEU A 268 19.67 23.38 0.51
CA LEU A 268 18.59 24.23 0.02
C LEU A 268 17.22 23.53 0.13
N ILE A 269 17.11 22.28 -0.36
CA ILE A 269 15.87 21.50 -0.25
C ILE A 269 15.47 21.31 1.22
N ARG A 270 16.43 20.99 2.10
CA ARG A 270 16.16 20.83 3.53
C ARG A 270 15.69 22.15 4.17
N ALA A 271 16.27 23.28 3.80
CA ALA A 271 15.85 24.59 4.31
C ALA A 271 14.44 24.95 3.85
N GLU A 272 14.09 24.66 2.59
CA GLU A 272 12.71 24.77 2.10
C GLU A 272 11.75 23.87 2.89
N ASP A 273 12.11 22.61 3.13
CA ASP A 273 11.29 21.67 3.91
C ASP A 273 11.09 22.17 5.35
N MET A 274 12.13 22.74 5.97
CA MET A 274 12.04 23.38 7.28
C MET A 274 11.10 24.59 7.27
N LYS A 275 11.12 25.39 6.20
CA LYS A 275 10.20 26.54 6.06
C LYS A 275 8.74 26.11 5.85
N MET A 276 8.52 25.00 5.14
CA MET A 276 7.19 24.43 4.92
C MET A 276 6.65 23.69 6.14
N SER A 277 7.52 23.22 7.03
CA SER A 277 7.13 22.59 8.28
C SER A 277 6.70 23.65 9.31
N LYS A 278 5.52 23.47 9.93
CA LYS A 278 5.06 24.33 11.05
C LYS A 278 5.85 24.09 12.36
N LEU A 279 6.79 23.14 12.37
CA LEU A 279 7.58 22.77 13.53
C LEU A 279 8.84 23.63 13.60
N THR A 280 9.09 24.23 14.76
CA THR A 280 10.39 24.87 15.05
C THR A 280 11.37 23.81 15.54
N TYR A 281 12.68 23.99 15.33
CA TYR A 281 13.71 23.00 15.70
C TYR A 281 14.83 23.71 16.49
N ILE A 282 15.46 23.00 17.42
CA ILE A 282 16.63 23.45 18.19
C ILE A 282 17.84 22.61 17.74
N ARG A 283 18.94 23.28 17.38
CA ARG A 283 20.20 22.64 17.00
C ARG A 283 20.91 22.08 18.24
N CYS A 284 21.09 20.77 18.28
CA CYS A 284 21.87 20.07 19.30
C CYS A 284 23.03 19.33 18.63
N GLY A 285 24.20 20.00 18.55
CA GLY A 285 25.38 19.47 17.85
C GLY A 285 25.14 19.35 16.35
N ASP A 286 25.24 18.13 15.81
CA ASP A 286 25.04 17.82 14.38
C ASP A 286 23.57 17.53 14.00
N TYR A 287 22.65 17.53 14.98
CA TYR A 287 21.23 17.17 14.77
C TYR A 287 20.29 18.30 15.17
N ASP A 288 19.14 18.38 14.49
CA ASP A 288 18.05 19.31 14.77
C ASP A 288 16.90 18.58 15.46
N ILE A 289 16.53 18.98 16.68
CA ILE A 289 15.45 18.36 17.47
C ILE A 289 14.19 19.23 17.37
N PRO A 290 13.02 18.69 16.99
CA PRO A 290 11.79 19.46 16.94
C PRO A 290 11.41 20.01 18.32
N ASN A 291 11.17 21.31 18.38
CA ASN A 291 10.71 22.06 19.55
C ASN A 291 9.21 21.85 19.73
N LEU A 292 8.84 20.68 20.25
CA LEU A 292 7.48 20.35 20.63
C LEU A 292 7.20 20.95 22.00
N LYS A 293 6.50 22.09 22.03
CA LYS A 293 5.95 22.64 23.28
C LYS A 293 4.49 22.21 23.39
N LEU A 294 4.11 21.73 24.58
CA LEU A 294 2.69 21.61 24.96
C LEU A 294 2.09 23.02 24.98
N SER A 295 0.80 23.16 24.67
CA SER A 295 0.11 24.44 24.91
C SER A 295 0.24 24.85 26.38
N GLU A 296 0.36 26.15 26.65
CA GLU A 296 0.51 26.69 28.01
C GLU A 296 -0.61 26.17 28.91
N GLN A 297 -0.28 25.22 29.78
CA GLN A 297 -1.23 24.71 30.75
C GLN A 297 -1.30 25.67 31.92
N PRO A 298 -2.49 25.91 32.49
CA PRO A 298 -2.63 26.84 33.61
C PRO A 298 -1.72 26.41 34.77
N GLU A 299 -0.87 27.32 35.24
CA GLU A 299 0.05 27.13 36.39
C GLU A 299 -0.67 26.86 37.74
N THR A 300 -1.98 26.69 37.71
CA THR A 300 -2.79 26.43 38.91
C THR A 300 -2.53 25.02 39.43
N SER A 301 -2.04 24.93 40.67
CA SER A 301 -1.88 23.65 41.36
C SER A 301 -3.24 22.92 41.47
N ILE A 302 -3.25 21.62 41.16
CA ILE A 302 -4.46 20.79 41.27
C ILE A 302 -4.74 20.52 42.76
N GLY A 303 -5.97 20.82 43.19
CA GLY A 303 -6.44 20.60 44.56
C GLY A 303 -6.68 19.13 44.91
N LYS A 304 -7.50 18.89 45.95
CA LYS A 304 -7.76 17.53 46.49
C LYS A 304 -8.60 16.71 45.49
N TYR A 305 -9.69 17.27 44.99
CA TYR A 305 -10.67 16.57 44.15
C TYR A 305 -10.15 16.30 42.74
N GLY A 306 -9.41 17.25 42.16
CA GLY A 306 -8.76 17.07 40.87
C GLY A 306 -7.68 15.97 40.91
N ARG A 307 -6.95 15.82 42.03
CA ARG A 307 -5.99 14.71 42.19
C ARG A 307 -6.70 13.36 42.29
N MET A 308 -7.79 13.27 43.05
CA MET A 308 -8.60 12.04 43.11
C MET A 308 -9.18 11.67 41.74
N ARG A 309 -9.71 12.65 40.99
CA ARG A 309 -10.22 12.42 39.62
C ARG A 309 -9.13 11.93 38.68
N LYS A 310 -7.93 12.50 38.78
CA LYS A 310 -6.77 12.08 37.98
C LYS A 310 -6.40 10.62 38.25
N SER A 311 -6.30 10.22 39.52
CA SER A 311 -6.00 8.84 39.91
C SER A 311 -7.07 7.88 39.41
N TYR A 312 -8.34 8.22 39.60
CA TYR A 312 -9.46 7.40 39.11
C TYR A 312 -9.43 7.23 37.59
N LEU A 313 -9.24 8.31 36.82
CA LEU A 313 -9.15 8.23 35.36
C LEU A 313 -7.98 7.36 34.92
N LYS A 314 -6.84 7.41 35.61
CA LYS A 314 -5.66 6.62 35.28
C LYS A 314 -5.87 5.13 35.56
N GLU A 315 -6.51 4.78 36.67
CA GLU A 315 -6.66 3.39 37.13
C GLU A 315 -7.86 2.71 36.52
N HIS A 316 -9.01 3.39 36.47
CA HIS A 316 -10.28 2.78 36.05
C HIS A 316 -10.70 3.17 34.63
N ARG A 317 -10.14 4.24 34.04
CA ARG A 317 -10.51 4.73 32.69
C ARG A 317 -9.33 5.13 31.81
N PRO A 318 -8.39 4.21 31.54
CA PRO A 318 -7.14 4.53 30.83
C PRO A 318 -7.37 5.09 29.42
N ILE A 319 -8.43 4.66 28.71
CA ILE A 319 -8.76 5.18 27.37
C ILE A 319 -9.11 6.66 27.43
N LEU A 320 -9.98 7.06 28.36
CA LEU A 320 -10.40 8.46 28.53
C LEU A 320 -9.23 9.32 29.05
N TYR A 321 -8.45 8.80 29.99
CA TYR A 321 -7.24 9.47 30.47
C TYR A 321 -6.26 9.77 29.33
N ASN A 322 -5.95 8.77 28.51
CA ASN A 322 -5.04 8.93 27.37
C ASN A 322 -5.63 9.87 26.32
N HIS A 323 -6.93 9.82 26.04
CA HIS A 323 -7.58 10.76 25.13
C HIS A 323 -7.46 12.21 25.61
N LEU A 324 -7.74 12.47 26.90
CA LEU A 324 -7.61 13.81 27.51
C LEU A 324 -6.16 14.29 27.56
N LEU A 325 -5.21 13.37 27.78
CA LEU A 325 -3.78 13.68 27.78
C LEU A 325 -3.29 14.06 26.38
N MET A 326 -3.63 13.26 25.37
CA MET A 326 -3.22 13.50 23.97
C MET A 326 -3.89 14.73 23.37
N SER A 327 -5.10 15.08 23.82
CA SER A 327 -5.81 16.29 23.40
C SER A 327 -5.46 17.53 24.23
N GLU A 328 -4.51 17.43 25.17
CA GLU A 328 -4.08 18.50 26.08
C GLU A 328 -5.20 19.06 26.99
N LYS A 329 -6.33 18.35 27.11
CA LYS A 329 -7.52 18.76 27.88
C LYS A 329 -7.58 18.18 29.30
N LEU A 330 -6.61 17.36 29.69
CA LEU A 330 -6.59 16.72 30.99
C LEU A 330 -6.59 17.75 32.14
N TYR A 331 -5.67 18.71 32.16
CA TYR A 331 -5.58 19.69 33.24
C TYR A 331 -6.79 20.63 33.32
N PRO A 332 -7.30 21.20 32.21
CA PRO A 332 -8.57 21.92 32.21
C PRO A 332 -9.73 21.13 32.82
N HIS A 333 -9.88 19.85 32.45
CA HIS A 333 -10.92 18.98 33.01
C HIS A 333 -10.76 18.78 34.53
N LEU A 334 -9.55 18.55 35.02
CA LEU A 334 -9.30 18.37 36.46
C LEU A 334 -9.59 19.65 37.26
N LEU A 335 -9.27 20.82 36.71
CA LEU A 335 -9.56 22.12 37.34
C LEU A 335 -11.06 22.42 37.37
N GLU A 336 -11.79 22.06 36.33
CA GLU A 336 -13.25 22.17 36.30
C GLU A 336 -13.87 21.31 37.40
N ILE A 337 -13.48 20.03 37.48
CA ILE A 337 -13.93 19.11 38.53
C ILE A 337 -13.61 19.63 39.94
N GLU A 338 -12.41 20.19 40.16
CA GLU A 338 -12.03 20.79 41.43
C GLU A 338 -12.97 21.95 41.80
N ARG A 339 -13.21 22.89 40.88
CA ARG A 339 -14.11 24.04 41.13
C ARG A 339 -15.53 23.58 41.41
N THR A 340 -16.04 22.62 40.64
CA THR A 340 -17.39 22.08 40.83
C THR A 340 -17.52 21.36 42.17
N ALA A 341 -16.56 20.54 42.56
CA ALA A 341 -16.54 19.85 43.84
C ALA A 341 -16.52 20.85 45.01
N GLN A 342 -15.60 21.82 44.99
CA GLN A 342 -15.51 22.85 46.02
C GLN A 342 -16.79 23.68 46.13
N GLY A 343 -17.38 24.05 44.98
CA GLY A 343 -18.67 24.76 44.93
C GLY A 343 -19.81 23.96 45.55
N ARG A 344 -19.89 22.65 45.26
CA ARG A 344 -20.91 21.77 45.84
C ARG A 344 -20.74 21.60 47.35
N VAL A 345 -19.52 21.39 47.85
CA VAL A 345 -19.27 21.35 49.30
C VAL A 345 -19.73 22.64 49.96
N LYS A 346 -19.38 23.80 49.37
CA LYS A 346 -19.72 25.12 49.92
C LYS A 346 -21.23 25.33 50.02
N THR A 347 -22.01 24.77 49.10
CA THR A 347 -23.48 24.85 49.12
C THR A 347 -24.12 23.80 50.02
N MET A 348 -23.62 22.56 50.02
CA MET A 348 -24.23 21.44 50.78
C MET A 348 -23.99 21.57 52.29
N LEU A 349 -22.77 21.95 52.69
CA LEU A 349 -22.35 21.94 54.09
C LEU A 349 -23.26 22.81 54.99
N PRO A 350 -23.62 24.06 54.63
CA PRO A 350 -24.51 24.88 55.46
C PRO A 350 -25.91 24.26 55.66
N HIS A 351 -26.51 23.71 54.60
CA HIS A 351 -27.82 23.05 54.70
C HIS A 351 -27.78 21.80 55.58
N MET A 352 -26.70 21.01 55.47
CA MET A 352 -26.49 19.84 56.30
C MET A 352 -26.27 20.21 57.77
N MET A 353 -25.58 21.32 58.04
CA MET A 353 -25.40 21.85 59.39
C MET A 353 -26.72 22.28 60.03
N GLU A 354 -27.59 22.94 59.26
CA GLU A 354 -28.92 23.36 59.71
C GLU A 354 -29.80 22.16 60.10
N VAL A 355 -29.87 21.14 59.24
CA VAL A 355 -30.66 19.92 59.49
C VAL A 355 -30.13 19.11 60.68
N ALA A 356 -28.82 19.04 60.85
CA ALA A 356 -28.18 18.32 61.95
C ALA A 356 -28.17 19.09 63.28
N GLY A 357 -28.67 20.34 63.31
CA GLY A 357 -28.68 21.19 64.49
C GLY A 357 -27.28 21.60 64.96
N VAL A 358 -26.32 21.71 64.05
CA VAL A 358 -24.95 22.13 64.34
C VAL A 358 -24.92 23.66 64.39
N THR A 359 -25.27 24.23 65.53
CA THR A 359 -25.33 25.68 65.75
C THR A 359 -24.08 26.20 66.48
N GLU A 360 -23.87 27.51 66.47
CA GLU A 360 -22.73 28.12 67.20
C GLU A 360 -22.93 28.04 68.73
N GLU A 361 -24.16 27.89 69.21
CA GLU A 361 -24.44 27.63 70.63
C GLU A 361 -23.94 26.23 71.04
N LEU A 362 -24.09 25.22 70.17
CA LEU A 362 -23.55 23.88 70.43
C LEU A 362 -22.02 23.89 70.52
N LYS A 363 -21.37 24.72 69.71
CA LYS A 363 -19.91 24.91 69.72
C LYS A 363 -19.40 25.54 71.02
N ALA A 364 -20.18 26.43 71.62
CA ALA A 364 -19.85 27.08 72.88
C ALA A 364 -20.04 26.15 74.08
N CYS A 365 -21.05 25.27 74.04
CA CYS A 365 -21.36 24.34 75.14
C CYS A 365 -20.58 23.02 75.08
N ASP A 366 -20.32 22.47 73.88
CA ASP A 366 -19.59 21.21 73.68
C ASP A 366 -18.81 21.23 72.34
N SER A 367 -17.60 21.75 72.41
CA SER A 367 -16.72 21.92 71.24
C SER A 367 -16.30 20.60 70.59
N MET A 368 -16.15 19.52 71.37
CA MET A 368 -15.73 18.22 70.85
C MET A 368 -16.85 17.55 70.05
N ARG A 369 -18.08 17.61 70.55
CA ARG A 369 -19.26 17.10 69.83
C ARG A 369 -19.52 17.90 68.55
N TRP A 370 -19.33 19.21 68.59
CA TRP A 370 -19.44 20.07 67.40
C TRP A 370 -18.43 19.67 66.32
N VAL A 371 -17.15 19.48 66.68
CA VAL A 371 -16.11 19.04 65.73
C VAL A 371 -16.41 17.64 65.17
N GLY A 372 -16.88 16.72 66.02
CA GLY A 372 -17.27 15.36 65.59
C GLY A 372 -18.42 15.37 64.57
N LEU A 373 -19.47 16.16 64.82
CA LEU A 373 -20.59 16.33 63.90
C LEU A 373 -20.16 17.01 62.60
N MET A 374 -19.37 18.09 62.69
CA MET A 374 -18.86 18.81 61.52
C MET A 374 -18.00 17.93 60.62
N ASN A 375 -17.13 17.09 61.21
CA ASN A 375 -16.33 16.13 60.47
C ASN A 375 -17.21 15.05 59.81
N THR A 376 -18.25 14.57 60.50
CA THR A 376 -19.21 13.61 59.95
C THR A 376 -19.96 14.20 58.74
N LEU A 377 -20.48 15.42 58.87
CA LEU A 377 -21.21 16.09 57.78
C LEU A 377 -20.29 16.39 56.60
N LYS A 378 -19.05 16.80 56.86
CA LYS A 378 -18.05 16.99 55.81
C LYS A 378 -17.70 15.69 55.12
N ALA A 379 -17.54 14.59 55.85
CA ALA A 379 -17.30 13.27 55.27
C ALA A 379 -18.47 12.82 54.39
N GLN A 380 -19.71 13.01 54.85
CA GLN A 380 -20.92 12.72 54.06
C GLN A 380 -20.99 13.57 52.78
N ALA A 381 -20.73 14.87 52.87
CA ALA A 381 -20.69 15.75 51.69
C ALA A 381 -19.58 15.35 50.71
N GLU A 382 -18.41 14.96 51.22
CA GLU A 382 -17.29 14.49 50.40
C GLU A 382 -17.59 13.14 49.73
N GLU A 383 -18.29 12.23 50.38
CA GLU A 383 -18.72 10.93 49.84
C GLU A 383 -19.69 11.12 48.66
N ILE A 384 -20.72 11.96 48.83
CA ILE A 384 -21.67 12.30 47.76
C ILE A 384 -20.93 12.86 46.53
N ILE A 385 -19.96 13.76 46.74
CA ILE A 385 -19.19 14.36 45.65
C ILE A 385 -18.26 13.35 44.98
N GLN A 386 -17.67 12.44 45.75
CA GLN A 386 -16.83 11.38 45.21
C GLN A 386 -17.61 10.50 44.23
N ASP A 387 -18.80 10.05 44.63
CA ASP A 387 -19.64 9.16 43.82
C ASP A 387 -20.23 9.86 42.60
N GLU A 388 -20.76 11.08 42.76
CA GLU A 388 -21.46 11.76 41.67
C GLU A 388 -20.52 12.39 40.62
N LEU A 389 -19.32 12.80 41.03
CA LEU A 389 -18.44 13.65 40.22
C LEU A 389 -17.07 13.03 39.95
N ILE A 390 -16.46 12.35 40.94
CA ILE A 390 -15.05 11.95 40.88
C ILE A 390 -14.88 10.52 40.37
N TYR A 391 -15.78 9.61 40.72
CA TYR A 391 -15.75 8.21 40.31
C TYR A 391 -16.72 7.87 39.17
N LYS A 392 -17.29 8.91 38.54
CA LYS A 392 -18.17 8.78 37.38
C LYS A 392 -17.46 8.61 36.06
#